data_AF-A0AA91U678-F1
#
_entry.id   AF-A0AA91U678-F1
#
_cell.length_a   1.000
_cell.length_b   1.000
_cell.length_c   1.000
_cell.angle_alpha   90.00
_cell.angle_beta   90.00
_cell.angle_gamma   90.00
#
_symmetry.space_group_name_H-M   'P 1'
#
loop_
_entity.id
_entity.type
_entity.pdbx_description
1 polymer ?
#
loop_
_entity_poly.entity_id
_entity_poly.type
_entity_poly.pdbx_seq_one_letter_code
_entity_poly.pdbx_strand_id
1 'polypeptide(L)'
;MVMQEALADIFGLLLCSHERSANELNIDNTKLARIYLLEMLRYMRRGPCDFPDAGAAYVQFKFLVECGCLKITENGNVSVYLERFYPSITKLAKHLTENILQGDDESAALFISKYCPNNDLQDCAKLIDTIGIVADTIEYEQKIREV
;
A
#
# COMPACT_ATOMS: atom_id res chain seq x y z
N MET A 1 13.94 3.71 -1.04
CA MET A 1 12.70 4.36 -1.53
C MET A 1 11.45 3.53 -1.24
N VAL A 2 11.16 2.40 -1.92
CA VAL A 2 9.90 1.61 -1.69
C VAL A 2 9.58 1.36 -0.22
N MET A 3 10.55 0.87 0.57
CA MET A 3 10.33 0.59 1.99
C MET A 3 10.08 1.85 2.85
N GLN A 4 10.66 2.98 2.46
CA GLN A 4 10.44 4.26 3.14
C GLN A 4 9.05 4.80 2.86
N GLU A 5 8.57 4.68 1.61
CA GLU A 5 7.19 5.01 1.23
C GLU A 5 6.19 4.11 1.98
N ALA A 6 6.45 2.80 2.04
CA ALA A 6 5.59 1.87 2.78
C ALA A 6 5.53 2.18 4.28
N LEU A 7 6.66 2.59 4.89
CA LEU A 7 6.69 3.09 6.26
C LEU A 7 5.88 4.39 6.42
N ALA A 8 6.02 5.33 5.48
CA ALA A 8 5.32 6.60 5.51
C ALA A 8 3.79 6.41 5.40
N ASP A 9 3.33 5.56 4.49
CA ASP A 9 1.91 5.24 4.32
C ASP A 9 1.32 4.63 5.59
N ILE A 10 2.00 3.64 6.16
CA ILE A 10 1.52 2.88 7.33
C ILE A 10 1.51 3.76 8.58
N PHE A 11 2.56 4.55 8.82
CA PHE A 11 2.57 5.47 9.95
C PHE A 11 1.58 6.62 9.77
N GLY A 12 1.41 7.14 8.55
CA GLY A 12 0.40 8.14 8.25
C GLY A 12 -1.02 7.62 8.54
N LEU A 13 -1.35 6.41 8.09
CA LEU A 13 -2.62 5.76 8.37
C LEU A 13 -2.83 5.55 9.88
N LEU A 14 -1.84 5.00 10.58
CA LEU A 14 -1.93 4.74 12.01
C LEU A 14 -2.11 6.05 12.81
N LEU A 15 -1.37 7.10 12.47
CA LEU A 15 -1.52 8.42 13.09
C LEU A 15 -2.92 9.00 12.88
N CYS A 16 -3.47 8.91 11.67
CA CYS A 16 -4.83 9.36 11.37
C CYS A 16 -5.89 8.55 12.12
N SER A 17 -5.67 7.24 12.28
CA SER A 17 -6.61 6.34 12.95
C SER A 17 -6.53 6.32 14.47
N HIS A 18 -5.47 6.90 15.03
CA HIS A 18 -5.27 7.00 16.48
C HIS A 18 -6.43 7.78 17.12
N GLU A 19 -6.94 7.30 18.26
CA GLU A 19 -8.15 7.81 18.91
C GLU A 19 -8.17 9.33 19.02
N ARG A 20 -7.07 9.93 19.47
CA ARG A 20 -6.94 11.39 19.58
C ARG A 20 -7.12 12.11 18.24
N SER A 21 -6.35 11.73 17.22
CA SER A 21 -6.41 12.34 15.89
C SER A 21 -7.78 12.13 15.25
N ALA A 22 -8.34 10.91 15.38
CA ALA A 22 -9.63 10.57 14.81
C ALA A 22 -10.76 11.39 15.44
N ASN A 23 -10.73 11.61 16.76
CA ASN A 23 -11.71 12.44 17.45
C ASN A 23 -11.56 13.93 17.10
N GLU A 24 -10.34 14.46 17.10
CA GLU A 24 -10.08 15.87 16.79
C GLU A 24 -10.43 16.24 15.34
N LEU A 25 -10.24 15.30 14.40
CA LEU A 25 -10.48 15.50 12.96
C LEU A 25 -11.82 14.90 12.48
N ASN A 26 -12.62 14.34 13.39
CA ASN A 26 -13.88 13.65 13.07
C ASN A 26 -13.73 12.58 11.97
N ILE A 27 -12.69 11.75 12.08
CA ILE A 27 -12.36 10.69 11.13
C ILE A 27 -13.16 9.44 11.44
N ASP A 28 -13.86 8.93 10.45
CA ASP A 28 -14.46 7.60 10.46
C ASP A 28 -13.42 6.57 10.01
N ASN A 29 -12.91 5.78 10.95
CA ASN A 29 -11.90 4.75 10.68
C ASN A 29 -12.36 3.68 9.67
N THR A 30 -13.65 3.40 9.57
CA THR A 30 -14.16 2.47 8.54
C THR A 30 -14.05 3.09 7.15
N LYS A 31 -14.38 4.38 7.01
CA LYS A 31 -14.21 5.09 5.74
C LYS A 31 -12.73 5.28 5.38
N LEU A 32 -11.90 5.63 6.36
CA LEU A 32 -10.45 5.78 6.17
C LEU A 32 -9.84 4.47 5.64
N ALA A 33 -10.16 3.32 6.24
CA ALA A 33 -9.69 2.03 5.77
C ALA A 33 -10.11 1.74 4.31
N ARG A 34 -11.37 2.06 3.95
CA ARG A 34 -11.86 1.89 2.57
C ARG A 34 -11.13 2.79 1.59
N ILE A 35 -10.95 4.07 1.93
CA ILE A 35 -10.21 5.03 1.09
C ILE A 35 -8.77 4.56 0.91
N TYR A 36 -8.11 4.14 1.98
CA TYR A 36 -6.74 3.64 1.94
C TYR A 36 -6.59 2.45 0.98
N LEU A 37 -7.50 1.48 1.05
CA LEU A 37 -7.50 0.32 0.15
C LEU A 37 -7.76 0.70 -1.31
N LEU A 38 -8.66 1.66 -1.57
CA LEU A 38 -8.92 2.15 -2.93
C LEU A 38 -7.71 2.91 -3.49
N GLU A 39 -7.08 3.76 -2.68
CA GLU A 39 -5.87 4.47 -3.07
C GLU A 39 -4.70 3.52 -3.31
N MET A 40 -4.56 2.46 -2.51
CA MET A 40 -3.57 1.40 -2.74
C MET A 40 -3.76 0.74 -4.12
N LEU A 41 -5.00 0.39 -4.49
CA LEU A 41 -5.31 -0.14 -5.83
C LEU A 41 -4.97 0.90 -6.92
N ARG A 42 -5.26 2.19 -6.69
CA ARG A 42 -4.93 3.27 -7.62
C ARG A 42 -3.41 3.41 -7.82
N TYR A 43 -2.62 3.38 -6.75
CA TYR A 43 -1.16 3.47 -6.83
C TYR A 43 -0.54 2.28 -7.53
N MET A 44 -0.97 1.04 -7.23
CA MET A 44 -0.44 -0.15 -7.90
C MET A 44 -0.57 -0.10 -9.42
N ARG A 45 -1.65 0.50 -9.93
CA ARG A 45 -1.88 0.63 -11.37
C ARG A 45 -0.90 1.56 -12.10
N ARG A 46 -0.07 2.32 -11.37
CA ARG A 46 0.96 3.18 -11.96
C ARG A 46 2.21 2.42 -12.42
N GLY A 47 2.41 1.18 -11.97
CA GLY A 47 3.62 0.40 -12.23
C GLY A 47 4.46 0.22 -10.96
N PRO A 48 4.28 -0.88 -10.19
CA PRO A 48 4.97 -1.07 -8.92
C PRO A 48 6.49 -1.23 -9.02
N CYS A 49 6.98 -1.66 -10.19
CA CYS A 49 8.41 -1.79 -10.46
C CYS A 49 9.05 -0.43 -10.80
N ASP A 50 8.26 0.51 -11.31
CA ASP A 50 8.73 1.76 -11.89
C ASP A 50 8.67 2.93 -10.90
N PHE A 51 7.67 2.94 -10.00
CA PHE A 51 7.46 4.04 -9.06
C PHE A 51 7.51 3.55 -7.59
N PRO A 52 8.28 4.21 -6.71
CA PRO A 52 8.43 3.77 -5.32
C PRO A 52 7.14 3.73 -4.50
N ASP A 53 6.22 4.66 -4.72
CA ASP A 53 4.90 4.72 -4.09
C ASP A 53 3.97 3.60 -4.57
N ALA A 54 4.00 3.30 -5.87
CA ALA A 54 3.32 2.12 -6.43
C ALA A 54 3.91 0.81 -5.88
N GLY A 55 5.24 0.74 -5.74
CA GLY A 55 5.93 -0.38 -5.12
C GLY A 55 5.57 -0.57 -3.64
N ALA A 56 5.40 0.53 -2.91
CA ALA A 56 4.95 0.50 -1.51
C ALA A 56 3.52 -0.02 -1.40
N ALA A 57 2.61 0.45 -2.26
CA ALA A 57 1.25 -0.06 -2.33
C ALA A 57 1.22 -1.57 -2.62
N TYR A 58 2.09 -2.06 -3.51
CA TYR A 58 2.23 -3.50 -3.80
C TYR A 58 2.69 -4.32 -2.59
N VAL A 59 3.74 -3.86 -1.87
CA VAL A 59 4.24 -4.51 -0.65
C VAL A 59 3.12 -4.66 0.38
N GLN A 60 2.39 -3.57 0.63
CA GLN A 60 1.29 -3.54 1.58
C GLN A 60 0.16 -4.46 1.14
N PHE A 61 -0.20 -4.45 -0.15
CA PHE A 61 -1.24 -5.29 -0.71
C PHE A 61 -0.91 -6.78 -0.54
N LYS A 62 0.29 -7.24 -0.92
CA LYS A 62 0.72 -8.63 -0.72
C LYS A 62 0.68 -9.04 0.75
N PHE A 63 1.13 -8.17 1.64
CA PHE A 63 1.09 -8.43 3.07
C PHE A 63 -0.36 -8.58 3.60
N LEU A 64 -1.28 -7.73 3.13
CA LEU A 64 -2.69 -7.82 3.51
C LEU A 64 -3.38 -9.07 2.95
N VAL A 65 -2.98 -9.55 1.76
CA VAL A 65 -3.42 -10.85 1.23
C VAL A 65 -2.92 -11.99 2.13
N GLU A 66 -1.64 -11.97 2.53
CA GLU A 66 -1.07 -12.98 3.42
C GLU A 66 -1.74 -13.02 4.80
N CYS A 67 -2.13 -11.85 5.33
CA CYS A 67 -2.88 -11.76 6.58
C CYS A 67 -4.36 -12.14 6.43
N GLY A 68 -4.82 -12.46 5.22
CA GLY A 68 -6.22 -12.78 4.93
C GLY A 68 -7.16 -11.59 5.13
N CYS A 69 -6.64 -10.36 5.06
CA CYS A 69 -7.43 -9.13 5.02
C CYS A 69 -8.00 -8.90 3.62
N LEU A 70 -7.27 -9.30 2.58
CA LEU A 70 -7.68 -9.23 1.19
C LEU A 70 -7.75 -10.64 0.57
N LYS A 71 -8.73 -10.83 -0.31
CA LYS A 71 -8.81 -12.01 -1.19
C LYS A 71 -9.08 -11.56 -2.61
N ILE A 72 -8.26 -12.04 -3.54
CA ILE A 72 -8.40 -11.77 -4.97
C ILE A 72 -9.07 -12.98 -5.60
N THR A 73 -10.15 -12.75 -6.35
CA THR A 73 -10.76 -13.79 -7.18
C THR A 73 -10.02 -13.91 -8.51
N GLU A 74 -10.17 -15.04 -9.20
CA GLU A 74 -9.61 -15.25 -10.55
C GLU A 74 -10.05 -14.18 -11.56
N ASN A 75 -11.20 -13.56 -11.35
CA ASN A 75 -11.76 -12.52 -12.23
C ASN A 75 -11.35 -11.08 -11.82
N GLY A 76 -10.37 -10.92 -10.94
CA GLY A 76 -9.89 -9.58 -10.55
C GLY A 76 -10.67 -8.87 -9.44
N ASN A 77 -11.79 -9.43 -8.98
CA ASN A 77 -12.50 -8.86 -7.83
C ASN A 77 -11.68 -9.00 -6.55
N VAL A 78 -11.60 -7.92 -5.78
CA VAL A 78 -10.93 -7.86 -4.48
C VAL A 78 -11.98 -7.83 -3.38
N SER A 79 -12.06 -8.90 -2.59
CA SER A 79 -12.86 -8.97 -1.37
C SER A 79 -12.05 -8.46 -0.19
N VAL A 80 -12.67 -7.64 0.66
CA VAL A 80 -12.03 -7.00 1.81
C VAL A 80 -12.70 -7.45 3.11
N TYR A 81 -11.90 -7.91 4.06
CA TYR A 81 -12.30 -8.23 5.44
C TYR A 81 -11.85 -7.09 6.35
N LEU A 82 -12.69 -6.05 6.48
CA LEU A 82 -12.34 -4.80 7.17
C LEU A 82 -12.02 -4.99 8.65
N GLU A 83 -12.62 -5.98 9.30
CA GLU A 83 -12.33 -6.35 10.68
C GLU A 83 -10.87 -6.78 10.90
N ARG A 84 -10.19 -7.21 9.82
CA ARG A 84 -8.78 -7.63 9.83
C ARG A 84 -7.83 -6.52 9.40
N PHE A 85 -8.33 -5.39 8.92
CA PHE A 85 -7.51 -4.34 8.30
C PHE A 85 -6.53 -3.73 9.30
N TYR A 86 -7.01 -3.03 10.33
CA TYR A 86 -6.13 -2.40 11.33
C TYR A 86 -5.23 -3.39 12.08
N PRO A 87 -5.68 -4.61 12.45
CA PRO A 87 -4.78 -5.64 12.97
C PRO A 87 -3.64 -5.99 12.01
N SER A 88 -3.92 -6.13 10.71
CA SER A 88 -2.90 -6.43 9.69
C SER A 88 -1.95 -5.26 9.47
N ILE A 89 -2.45 -4.02 9.45
CA ILE A 89 -1.64 -2.79 9.36
C ILE A 89 -0.70 -2.69 10.56
N THR A 90 -1.19 -2.95 11.77
CA THR A 90 -0.37 -2.95 12.99
C THR A 90 0.73 -4.02 12.93
N LYS A 91 0.39 -5.21 12.44
CA LYS A 91 1.37 -6.29 12.22
C LYS A 91 2.43 -5.89 11.19
N LEU A 92 2.03 -5.23 10.11
CA LEU A 92 2.95 -4.71 9.11
C LEU A 92 3.86 -3.64 9.71
N ALA A 93 3.30 -2.66 10.42
CA ALA A 93 4.08 -1.61 11.10
C ALA A 93 5.13 -2.20 12.05
N LYS A 94 4.76 -3.23 12.81
CA LYS A 94 5.68 -3.97 13.68
C LYS A 94 6.82 -4.60 12.86
N HIS A 95 6.50 -5.36 11.82
CA HIS A 95 7.51 -5.96 10.94
C HIS A 95 8.45 -4.92 10.31
N LEU A 96 7.91 -3.81 9.80
CA LEU A 96 8.71 -2.76 9.20
C LEU A 96 9.61 -2.08 10.24
N THR A 97 9.13 -1.88 11.46
CA THR A 97 9.91 -1.24 12.52
C THR A 97 11.01 -2.16 13.03
N GLU A 98 10.68 -3.42 13.34
CA GLU A 98 11.64 -4.39 13.90
C GLU A 98 12.67 -4.83 12.87
N ASN A 99 12.26 -5.06 11.62
CA ASN A 99 13.17 -5.64 10.63
C ASN A 99 13.87 -4.59 9.77
N ILE A 100 13.25 -3.42 9.51
CA ILE A 100 13.82 -2.42 8.60
C ILE A 100 14.44 -1.25 9.37
N LEU A 101 13.73 -0.68 10.34
CA LEU A 101 14.22 0.52 11.04
C LEU A 101 15.31 0.24 12.08
N GLN A 102 15.30 -0.94 12.70
CA GLN A 102 16.31 -1.32 13.69
C GLN A 102 17.65 -1.78 13.07
N GLY A 103 17.73 -1.88 11.73
CA GLY A 103 18.97 -2.21 11.02
C GLY A 103 19.34 -3.70 11.04
N ASP A 104 18.35 -4.60 11.11
CA ASP A 104 18.57 -6.03 10.89
C ASP A 104 18.60 -6.30 9.38
N ASP A 105 19.81 -6.24 8.79
CA ASP A 105 20.03 -6.39 7.35
C ASP A 105 19.52 -7.73 6.80
N GLU A 106 19.61 -8.81 7.57
CA GLU A 106 19.18 -10.14 7.13
C GLU A 106 17.65 -10.22 7.08
N SER A 107 16.99 -9.80 8.16
CA SER A 107 15.52 -9.74 8.20
C SER A 107 14.96 -8.76 7.17
N ALA A 108 15.65 -7.63 6.94
CA ALA A 108 15.29 -6.67 5.90
C ALA A 108 15.42 -7.28 4.50
N ALA A 109 16.51 -7.97 4.21
CA ALA A 109 16.72 -8.63 2.92
C ALA A 109 15.66 -9.72 2.66
N LEU A 110 15.30 -10.51 3.68
CA LEU A 110 14.24 -11.52 3.57
C LEU A 110 12.87 -10.88 3.28
N PHE A 111 12.54 -9.80 3.99
CA PHE A 111 11.29 -9.08 3.76
C PHE A 111 11.24 -8.49 2.33
N ILE A 112 12.31 -7.81 1.93
CA ILE A 112 12.43 -7.21 0.59
C ILE A 112 12.33 -8.28 -0.50
N SER A 113 13.04 -9.40 -0.34
CA SER A 113 13.01 -10.53 -1.26
C SER A 113 11.58 -11.06 -1.46
N LYS A 114 10.81 -11.16 -0.37
CA LYS A 114 9.45 -11.71 -0.39
C LYS A 114 8.40 -10.75 -0.96
N TYR A 115 8.47 -9.45 -0.62
CA TYR A 115 7.38 -8.51 -0.87
C TYR A 115 7.65 -7.46 -1.93
N CYS A 116 8.91 -7.12 -2.24
CA CYS A 116 9.19 -6.07 -3.21
C CYS A 116 8.91 -6.57 -4.65
N PRO A 117 8.27 -5.74 -5.50
CA PRO A 117 7.82 -6.16 -6.82
C PRO A 117 8.97 -6.55 -7.76
N ASN A 118 10.13 -5.89 -7.61
CA ASN A 118 11.31 -6.16 -8.44
C ASN A 118 11.93 -7.56 -8.23
N ASN A 119 11.56 -8.25 -7.15
CA ASN A 119 12.06 -9.60 -6.85
C ASN A 119 11.16 -10.71 -7.40
N ASP A 120 9.94 -10.38 -7.84
CA ASP A 120 9.03 -11.30 -8.50
C ASP A 120 8.20 -10.57 -9.57
N LEU A 121 8.86 -10.28 -10.69
CA LEU A 121 8.26 -9.54 -11.81
C LEU A 121 7.07 -10.27 -12.42
N GLN A 122 7.07 -11.60 -12.39
CA GLN A 122 5.99 -12.40 -12.97
C GLN A 122 4.73 -12.35 -12.11
N ASP A 123 4.86 -12.49 -10.78
CA ASP A 123 3.75 -12.30 -9.84
C ASP A 123 3.22 -10.87 -9.89
N CYS A 124 4.13 -9.88 -9.97
CA CYS A 124 3.75 -8.48 -10.09
C CYS A 124 2.92 -8.24 -11.37
N ALA A 125 3.41 -8.69 -12.53
CA ALA A 125 2.69 -8.55 -13.80
C ALA A 125 1.33 -9.23 -13.74
N LYS A 126 1.27 -10.48 -13.25
CA LYS A 126 0.02 -11.23 -13.11
C LYS A 126 -0.99 -10.50 -12.21
N LEU A 127 -0.53 -9.95 -11.09
CA LEU A 127 -1.39 -9.20 -10.18
C LEU A 127 -1.96 -7.95 -10.86
N ILE A 128 -1.11 -7.17 -11.53
CA ILE A 128 -1.53 -5.95 -12.26
C ILE A 128 -2.52 -6.29 -13.37
N ASP A 129 -2.28 -7.35 -14.14
CA ASP A 129 -3.22 -7.83 -15.16
C ASP A 129 -4.57 -8.24 -14.54
N THR A 130 -4.53 -8.86 -13.36
CA THR A 130 -5.72 -9.33 -12.64
C THR A 130 -6.56 -8.17 -12.11
N ILE A 131 -5.95 -7.13 -11.53
CA ILE A 131 -6.70 -5.97 -11.00
C ILE A 131 -7.08 -4.95 -12.09
N GLY A 132 -6.51 -5.10 -13.29
CA GLY A 132 -6.70 -4.24 -14.44
C GLY A 132 -5.97 -2.89 -14.33
N ILE A 133 -5.79 -2.25 -15.48
CA ILE A 133 -5.22 -0.91 -15.63
C ILE A 133 -6.29 0.17 -15.56
N VAL A 134 -5.92 1.39 -15.14
CA VAL A 134 -6.76 2.59 -15.31
C VAL A 134 -6.09 3.46 -16.37
N ALA A 135 -6.83 3.79 -17.42
CA ALA A 135 -6.37 4.64 -18.52
C ALA A 135 -6.54 6.14 -18.23
N ASP A 136 -7.23 6.49 -17.14
CA ASP A 136 -7.56 7.88 -16.82
C ASP A 136 -6.42 8.55 -16.05
N THR A 137 -5.65 9.38 -16.75
CA THR A 137 -4.68 10.31 -16.17
C THR A 137 -5.25 11.73 -16.20
N ILE A 138 -5.06 12.49 -15.12
CA ILE A 138 -5.34 13.93 -15.12
C ILE A 138 -4.10 14.63 -15.69
N GLU A 139 -4.20 15.10 -16.93
CA GLU A 139 -3.19 15.97 -17.51
C GLU A 139 -3.41 17.40 -17.01
N TYR A 140 -2.43 17.92 -16.27
CA TYR A 140 -2.46 19.29 -15.79
C TYR A 140 -1.74 20.22 -16.77
N GLU A 141 -2.50 21.10 -17.43
CA GLU A 141 -1.97 22.16 -18.27
C GLU A 141 -1.81 23.45 -17.45
N GLN A 142 -0.57 23.77 -17.04
CA GLN A 142 -0.29 25.05 -16.41
C GLN A 142 -0.01 26.12 -17.46
N LYS A 143 -0.96 27.03 -17.67
CA LYS A 143 -0.72 28.21 -18.49
C LYS A 143 0.26 29.14 -17.76
N ILE A 144 1.47 29.26 -18.30
CA ILE A 144 2.44 30.26 -17.84
C ILE A 144 1.86 31.63 -18.22
N ARG A 145 1.64 32.50 -17.22
CA ARG A 145 1.34 33.91 -17.50
C ARG A 145 2.62 34.57 -17.99
N GLU A 146 2.59 35.15 -19.18
CA GLU A 146 3.60 36.11 -19.61
C GLU A 146 3.57 37.29 -18.63
N VAL A 147 4.74 37.63 -18.09
CA VAL A 147 4.95 38.73 -17.13
C VAL A 147 5.27 40.01 -17.88
#